data_AF-A0A822A3L6-F1
#
_entry.id   AF-A0A822A3L6-F1
#
_cell.length_a   1.000
_cell.length_b   1.000
_cell.length_c   1.000
_cell.angle_alpha   90.00
_cell.angle_beta   90.00
_cell.angle_gamma   90.00
#
_symmetry.space_group_name_H-M   'P 1'
#
loop_
_entity.id
_entity.type
_entity.pdbx_description
1 polymer ?
#
loop_
_entity_poly.entity_id
_entity_poly.type
_entity_poly.pdbx_seq_one_letter_code
_entity_poly.pdbx_strand_id
1 'polypeptide(L)'
;MLVTWSTQLLTNETYVEYSLWNGTFSLRENATMSKFIDGSSAHRVLYMYRATLKNLTMDTVYMYHVGSPAGLSAKYSFRTILDENRKSFAVYGDLGVVNAQSLARLQREAQLDYYDAILHVGDFAYGNGIE
;
A
#
# COMPACT_ATOMS: atom_id res chain seq x y z
N MET A 1 6.01 0.03 -9.05
CA MET A 1 5.35 0.02 -7.73
C MET A 1 3.96 -0.57 -7.87
N LEU A 2 3.53 -1.47 -6.99
CA LEU A 2 2.16 -1.98 -6.96
C LEU A 2 1.41 -1.28 -5.82
N VAL A 3 0.36 -0.53 -6.15
CA VAL A 3 -0.48 0.15 -5.17
C VAL A 3 -1.78 -0.65 -5.01
N THR A 4 -2.13 -0.98 -3.77
CA THR A 4 -3.33 -1.75 -3.44
C THR A 4 -4.19 -1.05 -2.40
N TRP A 5 -5.49 -1.11 -2.55
CA TRP A 5 -6.46 -0.61 -1.57
C TRP A 5 -7.77 -1.38 -1.66
N SER A 6 -8.67 -1.15 -0.70
CA SER A 6 -9.98 -1.81 -0.65
C SER A 6 -11.10 -0.82 -0.37
N THR A 7 -12.29 -1.09 -0.93
CA THR A 7 -13.53 -0.39 -0.58
C THR A 7 -14.62 -1.39 -0.18
N GLN A 8 -15.62 -0.93 0.56
CA GLN A 8 -16.81 -1.71 0.92
C GLN A 8 -17.90 -1.69 -0.16
N LEU A 9 -17.83 -0.70 -1.07
CA LEU A 9 -18.76 -0.53 -2.18
C LEU A 9 -18.03 -0.62 -3.50
N LEU A 10 -18.64 -1.32 -4.46
CA LEU A 10 -18.10 -1.42 -5.81
C LEU A 10 -17.97 -0.03 -6.42
N THR A 11 -16.76 0.27 -6.86
CA THR A 11 -16.43 1.49 -7.60
C THR A 11 -15.96 1.09 -8.99
N ASN A 12 -16.63 1.61 -10.03
CA ASN A 12 -16.43 1.18 -11.42
C ASN A 12 -15.11 1.70 -12.01
N GLU A 13 -14.94 3.03 -12.03
CA GLU A 13 -13.69 3.64 -12.49
C GLU A 13 -12.81 3.89 -11.27
N THR A 14 -11.65 3.22 -11.23
CA THR A 14 -10.68 3.40 -10.15
C THR A 14 -9.28 3.52 -10.69
N TYR A 15 -8.52 4.43 -10.11
CA TYR A 15 -7.20 4.78 -10.60
C TYR A 15 -6.28 5.22 -9.47
N VAL A 16 -5.00 5.25 -9.79
CA VAL A 16 -3.97 5.92 -9.00
C VAL A 16 -3.47 7.09 -9.81
N GLU A 17 -3.48 8.28 -9.23
CA GLU A 17 -2.73 9.41 -9.79
C GLU A 17 -1.49 9.64 -8.96
N TYR A 18 -0.40 9.97 -9.64
CA TYR A 18 0.91 10.09 -9.03
C TYR A 18 1.76 11.14 -9.74
N SER A 19 2.76 11.63 -9.04
CA SER A 19 3.70 12.64 -9.52
C SER A 19 4.97 12.61 -8.69
N LEU A 20 5.99 13.34 -9.14
CA LEU A 20 7.14 13.68 -8.30
C LEU A 20 6.68 14.43 -7.04
N TRP A 21 7.46 14.32 -5.96
CA TRP A 21 7.22 15.07 -4.74
C TRP A 21 7.07 16.57 -5.00
N ASN A 22 6.11 17.20 -4.33
CA ASN A 22 5.60 18.56 -4.55
C ASN A 22 5.10 18.92 -5.97
N GLY A 23 5.02 17.96 -6.90
CA GLY A 23 4.47 18.19 -8.24
C GLY A 23 2.96 18.04 -8.33
N THR A 24 2.36 18.58 -9.39
CA THR A 24 0.96 18.32 -9.75
C THR A 24 0.80 16.89 -10.23
N PHE A 25 -0.28 16.21 -9.84
CA PHE A 25 -0.63 14.88 -10.33
C PHE A 25 -0.81 14.89 -11.86
N SER A 26 0.19 14.37 -12.57
CA SER A 26 0.27 14.38 -14.04
C SER A 26 0.28 12.98 -14.65
N LEU A 27 0.49 11.95 -13.83
CA LEU A 27 0.50 10.56 -14.24
C LEU A 27 -0.69 9.82 -13.64
N ARG A 28 -1.26 8.88 -14.40
CA ARG A 28 -2.40 8.07 -13.97
C ARG A 28 -2.26 6.64 -14.46
N GLU A 29 -2.57 5.68 -13.60
CA GLU A 29 -2.73 4.27 -13.97
C GLU A 29 -4.08 3.76 -13.47
N ASN A 30 -4.80 3.03 -14.33
CA ASN A 30 -6.06 2.41 -13.96
C ASN A 30 -5.82 1.18 -13.08
N ALA A 31 -6.74 0.92 -12.16
CA ALA A 31 -6.70 -0.25 -11.31
C ALA A 31 -7.54 -1.40 -11.87
N THR A 32 -7.11 -2.62 -11.57
CA THR A 32 -7.93 -3.82 -11.70
C THR A 32 -8.58 -4.13 -10.37
N MET A 33 -9.76 -4.76 -10.41
CA MET A 33 -10.57 -5.06 -9.22
C MET A 33 -10.82 -6.57 -9.09
N SER A 34 -10.74 -7.07 -7.87
CA SER A 34 -11.20 -8.41 -7.50
C SER A 34 -12.14 -8.32 -6.29
N LYS A 35 -13.28 -9.02 -6.33
CA LYS A 35 -14.18 -9.17 -5.18
C LYS A 35 -13.58 -10.17 -4.19
N PHE A 36 -13.60 -9.82 -2.91
CA PHE A 36 -13.26 -10.68 -1.78
C PHE A 36 -14.48 -10.79 -0.86
N ILE A 37 -14.73 -12.00 -0.36
CA ILE A 37 -15.77 -12.25 0.65
C ILE A 37 -15.04 -12.85 1.84
N ASP A 38 -15.16 -12.24 3.01
CA ASP A 38 -14.51 -12.76 4.20
C ASP A 38 -15.10 -14.12 4.60
N GLY A 39 -14.25 -14.95 5.22
CA GLY A 39 -14.63 -16.27 5.72
C GLY A 39 -15.36 -16.24 7.06
N SER A 40 -15.69 -15.05 7.57
CA SER A 40 -16.39 -14.90 8.85
C SER A 40 -17.89 -15.18 8.69
N SER A 41 -18.61 -15.32 9.80
CA SER A 41 -20.08 -15.41 9.80
C SER A 41 -20.77 -14.18 9.20
N ALA A 42 -20.08 -13.03 9.14
CA ALA A 42 -20.60 -11.79 8.59
C ALA A 42 -20.51 -11.74 7.04
N HIS A 43 -19.74 -12.62 6.41
CA HIS A 43 -19.53 -12.69 4.95
C HIS A 43 -19.33 -11.31 4.30
N ARG A 44 -18.46 -10.48 4.91
CA ARG A 44 -18.28 -9.11 4.44
C ARG A 44 -17.70 -9.11 3.04
N VAL A 45 -18.32 -8.32 2.17
CA VAL A 45 -17.85 -8.13 0.80
C VAL A 45 -16.90 -6.94 0.76
N LEU A 46 -15.70 -7.18 0.24
CA LEU A 46 -14.69 -6.16 -0.02
C LEU A 46 -14.32 -6.17 -1.51
N TYR A 47 -14.05 -5.00 -2.05
CA TYR A 47 -13.55 -4.84 -3.43
C TYR A 47 -12.09 -4.44 -3.34
N MET A 48 -11.20 -5.31 -3.81
CA MET A 48 -9.75 -5.14 -3.73
C MET A 48 -9.22 -4.60 -5.06
N TYR A 49 -8.57 -3.45 -5.02
CA TYR A 49 -8.04 -2.75 -6.19
C TYR A 49 -6.53 -2.84 -6.25
N ARG A 50 -5.99 -2.95 -7.47
CA ARG A 50 -4.55 -3.05 -7.73
C ARG A 50 -4.17 -2.26 -8.97
N ALA A 51 -3.20 -1.36 -8.85
CA ALA A 51 -2.63 -0.63 -9.99
C ALA A 51 -1.10 -0.71 -9.97
N THR A 52 -0.51 -0.94 -11.14
CA THR A 52 0.95 -0.98 -11.30
C THR A 52 1.44 0.34 -11.88
N LEU A 53 2.20 1.10 -11.09
CA LEU A 53 2.88 2.31 -11.55
C LEU A 53 4.15 1.93 -12.32
N LYS A 54 4.28 2.48 -13.53
CA LYS A 54 5.31 2.13 -14.51
C LYS A 54 6.25 3.31 -14.75
N ASN A 55 7.39 3.02 -15.38
CA ASN A 55 8.37 4.04 -15.83
C ASN A 55 8.78 5.01 -14.71
N LEU A 56 8.98 4.48 -13.51
CA LEU A 56 9.42 5.27 -12.36
C LEU A 56 10.94 5.44 -12.41
N THR A 57 11.42 6.65 -12.12
CA THR A 57 12.85 6.93 -11.96
C THR A 57 13.35 6.34 -10.65
N MET A 58 14.55 5.78 -10.62
CA MET A 58 15.21 5.29 -9.40
C MET A 58 15.53 6.44 -8.44
N ASP A 59 15.73 6.13 -7.16
CA ASP A 59 16.00 7.09 -6.07
C ASP A 59 15.13 8.36 -6.08
N THR A 60 13.84 8.17 -6.34
CA THR A 60 12.92 9.28 -6.56
C THR A 60 11.71 9.13 -5.66
N VAL A 61 11.38 10.22 -4.95
CA VAL A 61 10.17 10.28 -4.13
C VAL A 61 8.98 10.65 -5.03
N TYR A 62 8.00 9.76 -5.06
CA TYR A 62 6.71 9.99 -5.69
C TYR A 62 5.64 10.21 -4.63
N MET A 63 4.70 11.11 -4.90
CA MET A 63 3.44 11.17 -4.18
C MET A 63 2.34 10.50 -5.01
N TYR A 64 1.35 9.94 -4.34
CA TYR A 64 0.18 9.34 -4.98
C TYR A 64 -1.07 9.49 -4.12
N HIS A 65 -2.22 9.37 -4.77
CA HIS A 65 -3.50 9.08 -4.13
C HIS A 65 -4.28 8.08 -4.97
N VAL A 66 -5.23 7.40 -4.36
CA VAL A 66 -6.04 6.37 -5.01
C VAL A 66 -7.50 6.75 -4.91
N GLY A 67 -8.32 6.30 -5.85
CA GLY A 67 -9.76 6.48 -5.74
C GLY A 67 -10.46 6.49 -7.07
N SER A 68 -11.49 7.32 -7.15
CA SER A 68 -12.40 7.46 -8.29
C SER A 68 -12.89 8.91 -8.39
N PRO A 69 -13.66 9.26 -9.44
CA PRO A 69 -14.32 10.57 -9.49
C PRO A 69 -15.25 10.86 -8.30
N ALA A 70 -15.70 9.82 -7.57
CA ALA A 70 -16.55 9.99 -6.39
C ALA A 70 -15.76 10.36 -5.12
N GLY A 71 -14.45 10.18 -5.11
CA GLY A 71 -13.61 10.48 -3.95
C GLY A 71 -12.21 9.90 -4.06
N LEU A 72 -11.27 10.60 -3.43
CA LEU A 72 -9.84 10.29 -3.43
C LEU A 72 -9.37 10.06 -2.00
N SER A 73 -8.36 9.21 -1.84
CA SER A 73 -7.70 9.00 -0.56
C SER A 73 -6.93 10.25 -0.12
N ALA A 74 -6.42 10.22 1.13
CA ALA A 74 -5.29 11.08 1.48
C ALA A 74 -4.11 10.86 0.52
N LYS A 75 -3.20 11.83 0.48
CA LYS A 75 -1.95 11.71 -0.27
C LYS A 75 -0.95 10.90 0.54
N TYR A 76 -0.29 9.98 -0.13
CA TYR A 76 0.78 9.16 0.40
C TYR A 76 2.03 9.32 -0.48
N SER A 77 3.17 8.84 0.00
CA SER A 77 4.40 8.84 -0.78
C SER A 77 5.18 7.55 -0.61
N PHE A 78 6.05 7.31 -1.58
CA PHE A 78 7.05 6.26 -1.53
C PHE A 78 8.30 6.74 -2.26
N ARG A 79 9.45 6.18 -1.91
CA ARG A 79 10.71 6.32 -2.63
C ARG A 79 10.94 5.06 -3.47
N THR A 80 11.33 5.24 -4.73
CA THR A 80 11.82 4.12 -5.55
C THR A 80 13.21 3.70 -5.08
N ILE A 81 13.55 2.42 -5.29
CA ILE A 81 14.85 1.88 -4.86
C ILE A 81 16.02 2.77 -5.32
N LEU A 82 16.99 2.97 -4.43
CA LEU A 82 18.18 3.79 -4.67
C LEU A 82 19.06 3.21 -5.79
N ASP A 83 19.42 1.93 -5.64
CA ASP A 83 20.29 1.17 -6.55
C ASP A 83 19.94 -0.32 -6.47
N GLU A 84 20.22 -1.07 -7.53
CA GLU A 84 20.05 -2.51 -7.55
C GLU A 84 21.00 -3.24 -6.60
N ASN A 85 22.18 -2.64 -6.32
CA ASN A 85 23.27 -3.25 -5.57
C ASN A 85 23.30 -2.92 -4.07
N ARG A 86 22.55 -1.91 -3.62
CA ARG A 86 22.52 -1.48 -2.22
C ARG A 86 21.08 -1.29 -1.78
N LYS A 87 20.61 -2.18 -0.91
CA LYS A 87 19.25 -2.18 -0.39
C LYS A 87 19.27 -2.44 1.11
N SER A 88 18.63 -1.60 1.89
CA SER A 88 18.37 -1.81 3.31
C SER A 88 16.95 -2.35 3.50
N PHE A 89 16.84 -3.40 4.31
CA PHE A 89 15.55 -4.04 4.61
C PHE A 89 15.32 -4.08 6.11
N ALA A 90 14.10 -3.73 6.53
CA ALA A 90 13.59 -4.18 7.82
C ALA A 90 12.89 -5.52 7.65
N VAL A 91 13.24 -6.51 8.47
CA VAL A 91 12.63 -7.84 8.45
C VAL A 91 11.87 -8.04 9.75
N TYR A 92 10.58 -8.38 9.66
CA TYR A 92 9.77 -8.73 10.83
C TYR A 92 8.66 -9.72 10.48
N GLY A 93 8.16 -10.43 11.50
CA GLY A 93 6.98 -11.29 11.43
C GLY A 93 6.14 -11.08 12.68
N ASP A 94 5.04 -11.82 12.79
CA ASP A 94 4.21 -11.88 13.99
C ASP A 94 3.75 -10.49 14.46
N LEU A 95 3.32 -9.65 13.51
CA LEU A 95 2.95 -8.26 13.80
C LEU A 95 1.77 -8.22 14.78
N GLY A 96 0.71 -8.95 14.42
CA GLY A 96 -0.55 -8.98 15.16
C GLY A 96 -1.21 -7.62 15.36
N VAL A 97 -2.42 -7.62 15.90
CA VAL A 97 -3.19 -6.37 16.14
C VAL A 97 -3.14 -5.96 17.62
N VAL A 98 -3.06 -6.92 18.54
CA VAL A 98 -3.24 -6.68 19.99
C VAL A 98 -1.96 -6.18 20.68
N ASN A 99 -0.77 -6.50 20.16
CA ASN A 99 0.51 -6.11 20.77
C ASN A 99 1.60 -5.84 19.71
N ALA A 100 1.29 -4.98 18.74
CA ALA A 100 2.21 -4.62 17.66
C ALA A 100 3.33 -3.67 18.14
N GLN A 101 4.20 -4.13 19.05
CA GLN A 101 5.25 -3.31 19.69
C GLN A 101 6.21 -2.69 18.68
N SER A 102 6.49 -3.41 17.60
CA SER A 102 7.37 -2.96 16.53
C SER A 102 6.73 -1.93 15.61
N LEU A 103 5.38 -1.81 15.57
CA LEU A 103 4.69 -1.01 14.55
C LEU A 103 5.03 0.48 14.62
N ALA A 104 5.01 1.07 15.82
CA ALA A 104 5.32 2.49 15.98
C ALA A 104 6.77 2.82 15.57
N ARG A 105 7.69 1.90 15.86
CA ARG A 105 9.09 2.02 15.45
C ARG A 105 9.24 1.88 13.94
N LEU A 106 8.63 0.85 13.34
CA LEU A 106 8.66 0.62 11.90
C LEU A 106 8.06 1.78 11.11
N GLN A 107 6.95 2.35 11.59
CA GLN A 107 6.34 3.55 10.98
C GLN A 107 7.29 4.73 11.03
N ARG A 108 7.91 5.02 12.18
CA ARG A 108 8.86 6.11 12.32
C ARG A 108 10.08 5.92 11.42
N GLU A 109 10.69 4.73 11.45
CA GLU A 109 11.91 4.44 10.68
C GLU A 109 11.63 4.45 9.16
N ALA A 110 10.46 3.98 8.71
CA ALA A 110 10.04 4.10 7.33
C ALA A 110 9.82 5.56 6.90
N GLN A 111 9.25 6.40 7.76
CA GLN A 111 9.08 7.84 7.49
C GLN A 111 10.41 8.61 7.45
N LEU A 112 11.45 8.08 8.09
CA LEU A 112 12.80 8.65 8.10
C LEU A 112 13.70 8.07 6.99
N ASP A 113 13.14 7.30 6.05
CA ASP A 113 13.88 6.63 4.96
C ASP A 113 15.02 5.71 5.48
N TYR A 114 14.88 5.08 6.66
CA TYR A 114 15.91 4.18 7.21
C TYR A 114 16.06 2.88 6.41
N TYR A 115 14.98 2.45 5.74
CA TYR A 115 14.92 1.20 4.99
C TYR A 115 14.32 1.45 3.60
N ASP A 116 14.87 0.81 2.57
CA ASP A 116 14.32 0.85 1.21
C ASP A 116 13.03 0.01 1.09
N ALA A 117 12.93 -1.06 1.87
CA ALA A 117 11.77 -1.93 1.89
C ALA A 117 11.61 -2.67 3.21
N ILE A 118 10.41 -3.19 3.41
CA ILE A 118 10.06 -4.07 4.51
C ILE A 118 9.83 -5.47 3.95
N LEU A 119 10.47 -6.47 4.55
CA LEU A 119 10.18 -7.88 4.32
C LEU A 119 9.38 -8.43 5.50
N HIS A 120 8.08 -8.67 5.27
CA HIS A 120 7.22 -9.33 6.24
C HIS A 120 7.33 -10.86 6.08
N VAL A 121 7.71 -11.59 7.12
CA VAL A 121 8.00 -13.04 7.04
C VAL A 121 6.85 -13.97 7.43
N GLY A 122 5.71 -13.44 7.87
CA GLY A 122 4.53 -14.24 8.18
C GLY A 122 3.73 -13.66 9.34
N ASP A 123 2.46 -14.06 9.43
CA ASP A 123 1.55 -13.70 10.53
C ASP A 123 1.27 -12.20 10.70
N PHE A 124 0.56 -11.64 9.71
CA PHE A 124 0.27 -10.21 9.67
C PHE A 124 -0.84 -9.81 10.67
N ALA A 125 -1.99 -10.48 10.63
CA ALA A 125 -3.20 -10.01 11.32
C ALA A 125 -3.86 -11.04 12.28
N TYR A 126 -3.48 -12.32 12.22
CA TYR A 126 -4.15 -13.42 12.94
C TYR A 126 -5.69 -13.44 12.80
N GLY A 127 -6.19 -13.02 11.63
CA GLY A 127 -7.60 -13.05 11.28
C GLY A 127 -7.99 -14.39 10.68
N ASN A 128 -7.90 -15.47 11.45
CA ASN A 128 -8.16 -16.84 10.97
C ASN A 128 -9.67 -17.20 10.94
N GLY A 129 -10.56 -16.25 11.22
CA GLY A 129 -12.01 -16.47 11.13
C GLY A 129 -12.57 -17.45 12.18
N ILE A 130 -11.83 -17.71 13.26
CA ILE A 130 -12.32 -18.46 14.42
C ILE A 130 -12.45 -17.45 15.56
N GLU A 131 -13.67 -16.90 15.71
CA GLU A 131 -14.17 -16.38 17.00
C GLU A 131 -15.04 -17.47 17.64
#